data_AF-A0AAD8I374-F1
#
_entry.id   AF-A0AAD8I374-F1
#
_cell.length_a   1.000
_cell.length_b   1.000
_cell.length_c   1.000
_cell.angle_alpha   90.00
_cell.angle_beta   90.00
_cell.angle_gamma   90.00
#
_symmetry.space_group_name_H-M   'P 1'
#
loop_
_entity.id
_entity.type
_entity.pdbx_description
1 polymer ?
#
loop_
_entity_poly.entity_id
_entity_poly.type
_entity_poly.pdbx_seq_one_letter_code
_entity_poly.pdbx_strand_id
1 'polypeptide(L)'
;MILYLLSLFIIIPEAAQLWLKALRLYKSLFEFISSAALAETRQRLFAEGHLNENFNALENFGQRHKLEFYAEGALNLFFERTAKVLTKMEQELKKTPLDLQSILILNSQLKNQCISAGAANVEFKVIEFEKPILNGVGHHMGDRNDHQSLQEALREVMLERERFKNKIELYFRMKVWDPPSVIDDNPGVEDEESTDEE
;
A
#
# COMPACT_ATOMS: atom_id res chain seq x y z
N MET A 1 -23.28 15.86 57.71
CA MET A 1 -22.42 16.37 56.61
C MET A 1 -21.32 15.39 56.21
N ILE A 2 -20.61 14.76 57.18
CA ILE A 2 -19.53 13.79 56.91
C ILE A 2 -20.02 12.50 56.21
N LEU A 3 -21.24 12.03 56.50
CA LEU A 3 -21.84 10.85 55.85
C LEU A 3 -22.14 11.04 54.34
N TYR A 4 -22.39 12.28 53.90
CA TYR A 4 -22.60 12.59 52.46
C TYR A 4 -21.29 12.60 51.66
N LEU A 5 -20.17 12.90 52.32
CA LEU A 5 -18.85 12.87 51.68
C LEU A 5 -18.32 11.44 51.52
N LEU A 6 -18.67 10.54 52.44
CA LEU A 6 -18.32 9.11 52.35
C LEU A 6 -19.12 8.37 51.26
N SER A 7 -20.40 8.72 51.04
CA SER A 7 -21.19 8.14 49.94
C SER A 7 -20.69 8.59 48.57
N LEU A 8 -20.19 9.82 48.45
CA LEU A 8 -19.55 10.31 47.23
C LEU A 8 -18.24 9.58 46.93
N PHE A 9 -17.48 9.16 47.95
CA PHE A 9 -16.21 8.44 47.77
C PHE A 9 -16.39 6.99 47.31
N ILE A 10 -17.54 6.36 47.58
CA ILE A 10 -17.86 4.97 47.19
C ILE A 10 -18.41 4.88 45.75
N ILE A 11 -19.06 5.95 45.24
CA ILE A 11 -19.66 5.97 43.90
C ILE A 11 -18.62 6.26 42.79
N ILE A 12 -17.54 6.99 43.11
CA ILE A 12 -16.46 7.34 42.17
C ILE A 12 -15.73 6.11 41.57
N PRO A 13 -15.34 5.07 42.33
CA PRO A 13 -14.64 3.92 41.76
C PRO A 13 -15.51 3.06 40.83
N GLU A 14 -16.81 2.90 41.13
CA GLU A 14 -17.70 2.10 40.30
C GLU A 14 -18.02 2.78 38.96
N ALA A 15 -18.22 4.10 38.99
CA ALA A 15 -18.34 4.91 37.78
C ALA A 15 -17.04 4.84 36.93
N ALA A 16 -15.86 4.95 37.56
CA ALA A 16 -14.58 4.85 36.86
C ALA A 16 -14.37 3.47 36.19
N GLN A 17 -14.78 2.38 36.87
CA GLN A 17 -14.74 1.02 36.29
C GLN A 17 -15.69 0.87 35.09
N LEU A 18 -16.88 1.47 35.14
CA LEU A 18 -17.80 1.49 34.00
C LEU A 18 -17.23 2.28 32.82
N TRP A 19 -16.59 3.43 33.06
CA TRP A 19 -15.91 4.22 32.03
C TRP A 19 -14.76 3.46 31.39
N LEU A 20 -13.92 2.77 32.17
CA LEU A 20 -12.83 1.94 31.63
C LEU A 20 -13.36 0.78 30.77
N LYS A 21 -14.44 0.11 31.22
CA LYS A 21 -15.10 -0.93 30.40
C LYS A 21 -15.66 -0.36 29.10
N ALA A 22 -16.33 0.79 29.15
CA ALA A 22 -16.83 1.47 27.96
C ALA A 22 -15.69 1.87 27.01
N LEU A 23 -14.56 2.36 27.55
CA LEU A 23 -13.38 2.73 26.76
C LEU A 23 -12.73 1.52 26.09
N ARG A 24 -12.64 0.37 26.79
CA ARG A 24 -12.15 -0.90 26.23
C ARG A 24 -13.07 -1.42 25.13
N LEU A 25 -14.39 -1.39 25.34
CA LEU A 25 -15.36 -1.80 24.32
C LEU A 25 -15.29 -0.89 23.08
N TYR A 26 -15.17 0.42 23.28
CA TYR A 26 -14.99 1.38 22.20
C TYR A 26 -13.70 1.11 21.41
N LYS A 27 -12.58 0.88 22.10
CA LYS A 27 -11.30 0.53 21.48
C LYS A 27 -11.41 -0.76 20.66
N SER A 28 -11.96 -1.82 21.24
CA SER A 28 -12.14 -3.11 20.55
C SER A 28 -13.06 -2.99 19.32
N LEU A 29 -14.16 -2.24 19.44
CA LEU A 29 -15.06 -1.98 18.32
C LEU A 29 -14.36 -1.18 17.21
N PHE A 30 -13.57 -0.16 17.58
CA PHE A 30 -12.80 0.63 16.63
C PHE A 30 -11.77 -0.21 15.88
N GLU A 31 -10.99 -1.05 16.58
CA GLU A 31 -10.02 -1.97 15.99
C GLU A 31 -10.70 -2.94 15.02
N PHE A 32 -11.84 -3.52 15.42
CA PHE A 32 -12.61 -4.41 14.54
C PHE A 32 -13.09 -3.72 13.26
N ILE A 33 -13.66 -2.52 13.39
CA ILE A 33 -14.15 -1.74 12.23
C ILE A 33 -12.98 -1.35 11.32
N SER A 34 -11.86 -0.90 11.89
CA SER A 34 -10.65 -0.51 11.13
C SER A 34 -10.08 -1.70 10.36
N SER A 35 -9.94 -2.85 11.02
CA SER A 35 -9.45 -4.09 10.41
C SER A 35 -10.36 -4.58 9.28
N ALA A 36 -11.68 -4.55 9.49
CA ALA A 36 -12.66 -4.91 8.46
C ALA A 36 -12.59 -3.99 7.23
N ALA A 37 -12.48 -2.67 7.45
CA ALA A 37 -12.38 -1.69 6.36
C ALA A 37 -11.07 -1.85 5.56
N LEU A 38 -9.96 -2.17 6.23
CA LEU A 38 -8.68 -2.46 5.59
C LEU A 38 -8.78 -3.72 4.72
N ALA A 39 -9.37 -4.80 5.26
CA ALA A 39 -9.56 -6.06 4.54
C ALA A 39 -10.45 -5.88 3.30
N GLU A 40 -11.55 -5.12 3.41
CA GLU A 40 -12.44 -4.80 2.30
C GLU A 40 -11.70 -4.01 1.22
N THR A 41 -10.94 -2.99 1.61
CA THR A 41 -10.13 -2.18 0.68
C THR A 41 -9.14 -3.04 -0.07
N ARG A 42 -8.42 -3.92 0.64
CA ARG A 42 -7.50 -4.87 0.03
C ARG A 42 -8.21 -5.78 -0.96
N GLN A 43 -9.34 -6.38 -0.57
CA GLN A 43 -10.11 -7.26 -1.43
C GLN A 43 -10.56 -6.56 -2.71
N ARG A 44 -11.02 -5.31 -2.62
CA ARG A 44 -11.40 -4.51 -3.80
C ARG A 44 -10.24 -4.29 -4.76
N LEU A 45 -9.04 -3.99 -4.25
CA LEU A 45 -7.86 -3.79 -5.11
C LEU A 45 -7.50 -5.06 -5.91
N PHE A 46 -7.65 -6.24 -5.33
CA PHE A 46 -7.49 -7.50 -6.05
C PHE A 46 -8.64 -7.77 -7.02
N ALA A 47 -9.89 -7.56 -6.60
CA ALA A 47 -11.08 -7.80 -7.43
C ALA A 47 -11.13 -6.90 -8.68
N GLU A 48 -10.67 -5.65 -8.56
CA GLU A 48 -10.57 -4.68 -9.66
C GLU A 48 -9.30 -4.88 -10.52
N GLY A 49 -8.46 -5.86 -10.20
CA GLY A 49 -7.24 -6.17 -10.95
C GLY A 49 -6.09 -5.18 -10.74
N HIS A 50 -6.16 -4.31 -9.73
CA HIS A 50 -5.03 -3.41 -9.42
C HIS A 50 -3.85 -4.18 -8.83
N LEU A 51 -4.12 -5.25 -8.08
CA LEU A 51 -3.13 -6.09 -7.42
C LEU A 51 -3.23 -7.55 -7.86
N ASN A 52 -2.09 -8.25 -7.87
CA ASN A 52 -2.03 -9.68 -8.15
C ASN A 52 -1.18 -10.45 -7.12
N GLU A 53 -0.93 -11.73 -7.40
CA GLU A 53 -0.19 -12.64 -6.52
C GLU A 53 1.21 -12.15 -6.13
N ASN A 54 1.88 -11.37 -6.99
CA ASN A 54 3.20 -10.82 -6.66
C ASN A 54 3.13 -9.80 -5.52
N PHE A 55 2.06 -9.00 -5.46
CA PHE A 55 1.84 -8.12 -4.31
C PHE A 55 1.53 -8.91 -3.04
N ASN A 56 0.74 -9.99 -3.15
CA ASN A 56 0.48 -10.88 -2.02
C ASN A 56 1.81 -11.48 -1.49
N ALA A 57 2.73 -11.85 -2.37
CA ALA A 57 4.07 -12.32 -1.98
C ALA A 57 4.89 -11.25 -1.25
N LEU A 58 4.82 -9.97 -1.68
CA LEU A 58 5.47 -8.86 -0.98
C LEU A 58 4.93 -8.67 0.44
N GLU A 59 3.61 -8.70 0.62
CA GLU A 59 2.99 -8.58 1.94
C GLU A 59 3.36 -9.77 2.84
N ASN A 60 3.27 -10.99 2.31
CA ASN A 60 3.60 -12.21 3.05
C ASN A 60 5.06 -12.24 3.48
N PHE A 61 5.98 -11.73 2.64
CA PHE A 61 7.38 -11.58 3.00
C PHE A 61 7.54 -10.60 4.18
N GLY A 62 6.93 -9.42 4.10
CA GLY A 62 6.95 -8.44 5.19
C GLY A 62 6.42 -9.02 6.50
N GLN A 63 5.28 -9.71 6.46
CA GLN A 63 4.67 -10.37 7.63
C GLN A 63 5.59 -11.45 8.22
N ARG A 64 6.14 -12.34 7.38
CA ARG A 64 7.03 -13.42 7.82
C ARG A 64 8.28 -12.91 8.53
N HIS A 65 8.80 -11.77 8.09
CA HIS A 65 10.02 -11.17 8.62
C HIS A 65 9.76 -10.04 9.63
N LYS A 66 8.50 -9.81 10.03
CA LYS A 66 8.08 -8.71 10.94
C LYS A 66 8.56 -7.33 10.45
N LEU A 67 8.51 -7.11 9.13
CA LEU A 67 8.86 -5.86 8.46
C LEU A 67 7.57 -5.12 8.06
N GLU A 68 7.06 -4.28 8.97
CA GLU A 68 5.75 -3.62 8.84
C GLU A 68 5.60 -2.82 7.53
N PHE A 69 6.66 -2.14 7.11
CA PHE A 69 6.69 -1.25 5.94
C PHE A 69 7.31 -1.87 4.68
N TYR A 70 7.59 -3.18 4.66
CA TYR A 70 8.31 -3.78 3.53
C TYR A 70 7.58 -3.61 2.19
N ALA A 71 6.29 -3.95 2.15
CA ALA A 71 5.48 -3.83 0.94
C ALA A 71 5.30 -2.37 0.51
N GLU A 72 5.14 -1.44 1.46
CA GLU A 72 5.04 0.00 1.19
C GLU A 72 6.35 0.54 0.62
N GLY A 73 7.49 0.19 1.23
CA GLY A 73 8.81 0.57 0.75
C GLY A 73 9.10 0.03 -0.66
N ALA A 74 8.72 -1.21 -0.93
CA ALA A 74 8.83 -1.80 -2.27
C ALA A 74 7.99 -1.04 -3.31
N LEU A 75 6.77 -0.64 -2.97
CA LEU A 75 5.90 0.14 -3.87
C LEU A 75 6.38 1.58 -4.05
N ASN A 76 6.90 2.22 -3.01
CA ASN A 76 7.53 3.55 -3.13
C ASN A 76 8.72 3.51 -4.09
N LEU A 77 9.57 2.48 -3.99
CA LEU A 77 10.68 2.26 -4.92
C LEU A 77 10.19 1.98 -6.34
N PHE A 78 9.11 1.22 -6.50
CA PHE A 78 8.44 1.02 -7.78
C PHE A 78 8.00 2.36 -8.39
N PHE A 79 7.31 3.23 -7.63
CA PHE A 79 6.84 4.52 -8.14
C PHE A 79 8.01 5.43 -8.55
N GLU A 80 9.09 5.45 -7.77
CA GLU A 80 10.29 6.23 -8.11
C GLU A 80 10.96 5.73 -9.39
N ARG A 81 11.17 4.41 -9.50
CA ARG A 81 11.83 3.80 -10.67
C ARG A 81 11.00 3.99 -11.94
N THR A 82 9.70 3.73 -11.86
CA THR A 82 8.80 3.87 -13.00
C THR A 82 8.64 5.31 -13.45
N ALA A 83 8.64 6.30 -12.55
CA ALA A 83 8.64 7.72 -12.92
C ALA A 83 9.85 8.09 -13.79
N LYS A 84 11.05 7.61 -13.41
CA LYS A 84 12.28 7.83 -14.17
C LYS A 84 12.23 7.19 -15.56
N VAL A 85 11.71 5.96 -15.64
CA VAL A 85 11.58 5.24 -16.92
C VAL A 85 10.56 5.92 -17.84
N LEU A 86 9.41 6.32 -17.31
CA LEU A 86 8.37 7.03 -18.08
C LEU A 86 8.90 8.37 -18.61
N THR A 87 9.61 9.14 -17.79
CA THR A 87 10.24 10.40 -18.23
C THR A 87 11.21 10.17 -19.39
N LYS A 88 12.02 9.09 -19.33
CA LYS A 88 12.92 8.73 -20.43
C LYS A 88 12.14 8.33 -21.69
N MET A 89 11.05 7.57 -21.56
CA MET A 89 10.21 7.24 -22.72
C MET A 89 9.60 8.47 -23.36
N GLU A 90 9.10 9.43 -22.57
CA GLU A 90 8.59 10.70 -23.09
C GLU A 90 9.67 11.49 -23.85
N GLN A 91 10.93 11.40 -23.43
CA GLN A 91 12.05 12.03 -24.13
C GLN A 91 12.39 11.31 -25.45
N GLU A 92 12.39 9.97 -25.46
CA GLU A 92 12.61 9.18 -26.68
C GLU A 92 11.51 9.43 -27.72
N LEU A 93 10.24 9.54 -27.29
CA LEU A 93 9.10 9.83 -28.17
C LEU A 93 9.09 11.25 -28.76
N LYS A 94 9.97 12.15 -28.30
CA LYS A 94 10.16 13.50 -28.87
C LYS A 94 11.24 13.55 -29.95
N LYS A 95 12.02 12.48 -30.12
CA LYS A 95 13.10 12.43 -31.11
C LYS A 95 12.55 12.18 -32.51
N THR A 96 13.24 12.70 -33.51
CA THR A 96 12.97 12.39 -34.92
C THR A 96 14.31 12.09 -35.60
N PRO A 97 14.51 10.89 -36.16
CA PRO A 97 13.56 9.76 -36.21
C PRO A 97 13.31 9.10 -34.84
N LEU A 98 12.20 8.38 -34.73
CA LEU A 98 11.87 7.55 -33.56
C LEU A 98 12.86 6.40 -33.42
N ASP A 99 13.39 6.22 -32.19
CA ASP A 99 14.14 5.02 -31.83
C ASP A 99 13.22 4.03 -31.11
N LEU A 100 12.50 3.22 -31.91
CA LEU A 100 11.57 2.22 -31.39
C LEU A 100 12.26 1.15 -30.55
N GLN A 101 13.52 0.83 -30.86
CA GLN A 101 14.28 -0.16 -30.12
C GLN A 101 14.55 0.32 -28.70
N SER A 102 14.99 1.58 -28.55
CA SER A 102 15.17 2.20 -27.23
C SER A 102 13.85 2.27 -26.44
N ILE A 103 12.74 2.58 -27.11
CA ILE A 103 11.41 2.60 -26.48
C ILE A 103 11.00 1.20 -25.99
N LEU A 104 11.19 0.15 -26.80
CA LEU A 104 10.87 -1.23 -26.41
C LEU A 104 11.71 -1.70 -25.22
N ILE A 105 13.00 -1.33 -25.17
CA ILE A 105 13.87 -1.62 -24.02
C ILE A 105 13.34 -0.95 -22.76
N LEU A 106 12.97 0.34 -22.82
CA LEU A 106 12.37 1.05 -21.70
C LEU A 106 11.03 0.44 -21.30
N ASN A 107 10.19 0.04 -22.25
CA ASN A 107 8.90 -0.62 -21.98
C ASN A 107 9.07 -1.95 -21.25
N SER A 108 10.03 -2.77 -21.69
CA SER A 108 10.37 -4.03 -21.03
C SER A 108 10.85 -3.81 -19.59
N GLN A 109 11.69 -2.78 -19.36
CA GLN A 109 12.08 -2.39 -18.00
C GLN A 109 10.86 -2.01 -17.15
N LEU A 110 9.96 -1.19 -17.68
CA LEU A 110 8.74 -0.77 -16.99
C LEU A 110 7.84 -1.97 -16.68
N LYS A 111 7.65 -2.88 -17.63
CA LYS A 111 6.88 -4.13 -17.46
C LYS A 111 7.43 -4.98 -16.33
N ASN A 112 8.74 -5.20 -16.30
CA ASN A 112 9.38 -5.98 -15.24
C ASN A 112 9.19 -5.34 -13.86
N GLN A 113 9.22 -3.99 -13.76
CA GLN A 113 8.90 -3.30 -12.51
C GLN A 113 7.44 -3.57 -12.10
N CYS A 114 6.49 -3.49 -13.04
CA CYS A 114 5.06 -3.74 -12.75
C CYS A 114 4.81 -5.16 -12.25
N ILE A 115 5.42 -6.15 -12.91
CA ILE A 115 5.35 -7.56 -12.50
C ILE A 115 5.86 -7.70 -11.06
N SER A 116 7.07 -7.20 -10.78
CA SER A 116 7.69 -7.35 -9.45
C SER A 116 6.91 -6.67 -8.33
N ALA A 117 6.20 -5.58 -8.63
CA ALA A 117 5.36 -4.84 -7.69
C ALA A 117 3.94 -5.42 -7.55
N GLY A 118 3.55 -6.33 -8.44
CA GLY A 118 2.18 -6.84 -8.55
C GLY A 118 1.17 -5.80 -9.03
N ALA A 119 1.60 -4.80 -9.80
CA ALA A 119 0.78 -3.70 -10.32
C ALA A 119 0.08 -4.12 -11.62
N ALA A 120 -0.92 -4.99 -11.52
CA ALA A 120 -1.49 -5.72 -12.67
C ALA A 120 -2.15 -4.82 -13.74
N ASN A 121 -3.00 -3.85 -13.36
CA ASN A 121 -3.60 -2.94 -14.35
C ASN A 121 -2.56 -2.03 -15.04
N VAL A 122 -1.50 -1.62 -14.32
CA VAL A 122 -0.40 -0.85 -14.92
C VAL A 122 0.38 -1.74 -15.90
N GLU A 123 0.70 -2.98 -15.51
CA GLU A 123 1.31 -3.97 -16.40
C GLU A 123 0.51 -4.16 -17.68
N PHE A 124 -0.82 -4.30 -17.55
CA PHE A 124 -1.70 -4.43 -18.70
C PHE A 124 -1.57 -3.25 -19.66
N LYS A 125 -1.59 -2.01 -19.15
CA LYS A 125 -1.42 -0.80 -19.98
C LYS A 125 -0.05 -0.74 -20.66
N VAL A 126 1.00 -1.18 -19.97
CA VAL A 126 2.37 -1.28 -20.51
C VAL A 126 2.44 -2.30 -21.66
N ILE A 127 1.71 -3.42 -21.55
CA ILE A 127 1.59 -4.40 -22.63
C ILE A 127 0.78 -3.83 -23.80
N GLU A 128 -0.31 -3.09 -23.53
CA GLU A 128 -1.09 -2.43 -24.58
C GLU A 128 -0.28 -1.41 -25.38
N PHE A 129 0.57 -0.64 -24.69
CA PHE A 129 1.49 0.31 -25.33
C PHE A 129 2.46 -0.37 -26.31
N GLU A 130 2.93 -1.58 -26.00
CA GLU A 130 3.90 -2.30 -26.84
C GLU A 130 3.29 -2.86 -28.13
N LYS A 131 2.00 -3.23 -28.11
CA LYS A 131 1.29 -3.88 -29.23
C LYS A 131 1.47 -3.16 -30.58
N PRO A 132 1.18 -1.84 -30.71
CA PRO A 132 1.34 -1.15 -31.98
C PRO A 132 2.80 -1.19 -32.46
N ILE A 133 3.77 -1.00 -31.55
CA ILE A 133 5.19 -1.00 -31.88
C ILE A 133 5.59 -2.36 -32.47
N LEU A 134 5.22 -3.46 -31.79
CA LEU A 134 5.53 -4.83 -32.23
C LEU A 134 4.85 -5.18 -33.56
N ASN A 135 3.59 -4.79 -33.73
CA ASN A 135 2.85 -5.03 -34.98
C ASN A 135 3.37 -4.19 -36.16
N GLY A 136 4.06 -3.07 -35.87
CA GLY A 136 4.71 -2.22 -36.86
C GLY A 136 6.19 -2.50 -37.10
N VAL A 137 6.80 -3.48 -36.42
CA VAL A 137 8.20 -3.88 -36.68
C VAL A 137 8.31 -4.38 -38.13
N GLY A 138 8.94 -3.57 -38.99
CA GLY A 138 9.08 -3.81 -40.43
C GLY A 138 8.37 -2.80 -41.34
N HIS A 139 7.54 -1.92 -40.77
CA HIS A 139 6.98 -0.74 -41.45
C HIS A 139 7.66 0.53 -40.92
N HIS A 140 7.82 1.55 -41.76
CA HIS A 140 8.35 2.85 -41.35
C HIS A 140 7.38 3.56 -40.39
N MET A 141 7.38 3.19 -39.12
CA MET A 141 6.81 4.01 -38.06
C MET A 141 7.65 5.30 -37.97
N GLY A 142 6.98 6.45 -38.10
CA GLY A 142 7.68 7.72 -38.16
C GLY A 142 6.87 8.87 -38.73
N ASP A 143 5.66 8.61 -39.22
CA ASP A 143 4.72 9.68 -39.53
C ASP A 143 4.23 10.36 -38.24
N ARG A 144 3.73 11.59 -38.36
CA ARG A 144 3.20 12.41 -37.28
C ARG A 144 2.07 11.70 -36.52
N ASN A 145 1.27 10.91 -37.23
CA ASN A 145 0.16 10.15 -36.65
C ASN A 145 0.65 9.00 -35.74
N ASP A 146 1.77 8.35 -36.08
CA ASP A 146 2.35 7.28 -35.25
C ASP A 146 2.96 7.86 -33.97
N HIS A 147 3.68 8.98 -34.08
CA HIS A 147 4.21 9.70 -32.92
C HIS A 147 3.11 10.09 -31.93
N GLN A 148 2.01 10.68 -32.44
CA GLN A 148 0.91 11.13 -31.60
C GLN A 148 0.20 9.93 -30.92
N SER A 149 0.02 8.83 -31.65
CA SER A 149 -0.61 7.62 -31.12
C SER A 149 0.21 6.99 -29.98
N LEU A 150 1.54 6.94 -30.15
CA LEU A 150 2.44 6.43 -29.09
C LEU A 150 2.49 7.36 -27.87
N GLN A 151 2.48 8.68 -28.08
CA GLN A 151 2.41 9.64 -26.97
C GLN A 151 1.11 9.50 -26.17
N GLU A 152 -0.01 9.31 -26.86
CA GLU A 152 -1.30 9.09 -26.19
C GLU A 152 -1.35 7.76 -25.43
N ALA A 153 -0.81 6.69 -26.03
CA ALA A 153 -0.70 5.40 -25.35
C ALA A 153 0.19 5.49 -24.09
N LEU A 154 1.31 6.23 -24.16
CA LEU A 154 2.16 6.46 -22.98
C LEU A 154 1.43 7.28 -21.91
N ARG A 155 0.64 8.28 -22.31
CA ARG A 155 -0.18 9.09 -21.39
C ARG A 155 -1.17 8.23 -20.61
N GLU A 156 -1.79 7.25 -21.27
CA GLU A 156 -2.69 6.29 -20.61
C GLU A 156 -1.95 5.41 -19.58
N VAL A 157 -0.73 4.96 -19.88
CA VAL A 157 0.13 4.25 -18.91
C VAL A 157 0.43 5.13 -17.69
N MET A 158 0.78 6.39 -17.90
CA MET A 158 1.08 7.34 -16.83
C MET A 158 -0.14 7.60 -15.95
N LEU A 159 -1.32 7.77 -16.56
CA LEU A 159 -2.59 7.94 -15.83
C LEU A 159 -2.92 6.73 -14.98
N GLU A 160 -2.83 5.52 -15.53
CA GLU A 160 -3.15 4.30 -14.77
C GLU A 160 -2.16 4.10 -13.61
N ARG A 161 -0.87 4.39 -13.83
CA ARG A 161 0.13 4.39 -12.76
C ARG A 161 -0.24 5.36 -11.63
N GLU A 162 -0.71 6.56 -11.95
CA GLU A 162 -1.08 7.55 -10.92
C GLU A 162 -2.36 7.16 -10.18
N ARG A 163 -3.35 6.59 -10.88
CA ARG A 163 -4.54 6.01 -10.24
C ARG A 163 -4.15 4.89 -9.28
N PHE A 164 -3.27 3.99 -9.71
CA PHE A 164 -2.74 2.92 -8.89
C PHE A 164 -2.03 3.46 -7.65
N LYS A 165 -1.17 4.47 -7.80
CA LYS A 165 -0.49 5.15 -6.69
C LYS A 165 -1.47 5.68 -5.64
N ASN A 166 -2.48 6.43 -6.06
CA ASN A 166 -3.48 6.99 -5.14
C ASN A 166 -4.25 5.91 -4.36
N LYS A 167 -4.59 4.81 -5.02
CA LYS A 167 -5.26 3.65 -4.39
C LYS A 167 -4.39 2.97 -3.34
N ILE A 168 -3.10 2.80 -3.65
CA ILE A 168 -2.12 2.19 -2.75
C ILE A 168 -1.79 3.07 -1.56
N GLU A 169 -1.62 4.38 -1.75
CA GLU A 169 -1.39 5.32 -0.65
C GLU A 169 -2.59 5.40 0.31
N LEU A 170 -3.82 5.25 -0.22
CA LEU A 170 -5.00 5.11 0.64
C LEU A 170 -4.94 3.82 1.45
N TYR A 171 -4.62 2.69 0.81
CA TYR A 171 -4.48 1.40 1.48
C TYR A 171 -3.47 1.43 2.63
N PHE A 172 -2.25 1.94 2.40
CA PHE A 172 -1.23 2.01 3.44
C PHE A 172 -1.56 3.02 4.54
N ARG A 173 -2.19 4.16 4.21
CA ARG A 173 -2.70 5.07 5.25
C ARG A 173 -3.67 4.37 6.18
N MET A 174 -4.63 3.60 5.64
CA MET A 174 -5.58 2.84 6.46
C MET A 174 -4.87 1.81 7.35
N LYS A 175 -3.80 1.19 6.85
CA LYS A 175 -2.99 0.23 7.62
C LYS A 175 -2.25 0.87 8.80
N VAL A 176 -1.83 2.13 8.70
CA VAL A 176 -1.17 2.87 9.79
C VAL A 176 -2.14 3.20 10.93
N TRP A 177 -3.46 3.25 10.67
CA TRP A 177 -4.50 3.47 11.68
C TRP A 177 -4.91 2.19 12.45
N ASP A 178 -4.19 1.09 12.28
CA ASP A 178 -4.28 -0.10 13.12
C ASP A 178 -3.15 -0.03 14.17
N PRO A 179 -3.35 0.65 15.32
CA PRO A 179 -2.29 0.80 16.31
C PRO A 179 -1.84 -0.57 16.84
N PRO A 180 -0.53 -0.78 17.08
CA PRO A 180 -0.03 -2.06 17.58
C PRO A 180 -0.73 -2.45 18.88
N SER A 181 -1.27 -3.67 18.90
CA SER A 181 -2.03 -4.27 19.99
C SER A 181 -1.16 -4.69 21.18
N VAL A 182 -0.21 -3.85 21.60
CA VAL A 182 0.65 -4.13 22.76
C VAL A 182 0.36 -3.12 23.86
N ILE A 183 -0.65 -3.43 24.67
CA ILE A 183 -0.65 -3.05 26.07
C ILE A 183 -0.21 -4.31 26.80
N ASP A 184 1.08 -4.34 27.18
CA ASP A 184 1.60 -5.31 28.12
C ASP A 184 1.00 -5.00 29.49
N ASP A 185 -0.18 -5.57 29.77
CA ASP A 185 -0.74 -5.65 31.11
C ASP A 185 0.10 -6.67 31.90
N ASN A 186 1.35 -6.32 32.23
CA ASN A 186 2.08 -7.00 33.28
C ASN A 186 1.78 -6.28 34.60
N PRO A 187 0.80 -6.73 35.41
CA PRO A 187 0.71 -6.25 36.77
C PRO A 187 1.98 -6.72 37.48
N GLY A 188 2.76 -5.76 37.99
CA GLY A 188 3.97 -6.02 38.74
C GLY A 188 3.74 -7.13 39.75
N VAL A 189 4.55 -8.17 39.63
CA VAL A 189 4.71 -9.21 40.64
C VAL A 189 5.03 -8.50 41.95
N GLU A 190 4.16 -8.68 42.94
CA GLU A 190 4.38 -8.23 44.31
C GLU A 190 5.64 -8.93 44.84
N ASP A 191 6.62 -8.13 45.25
CA ASP A 191 7.76 -8.59 46.03
C ASP A 191 7.25 -9.06 47.40
N GLU A 192 6.91 -10.34 47.55
CA GLU A 192 6.80 -10.96 48.86
C GLU A 192 8.20 -11.34 49.36
N GLU A 193 8.75 -10.42 50.14
CA GLU A 193 9.75 -10.64 51.16
C GLU A 193 9.23 -11.67 52.19
N SER A 194 9.88 -12.82 52.32
CA SER A 194 9.82 -13.59 53.57
C SER A 194 11.07 -14.47 53.77
N THR A 195 11.92 -13.98 54.67
CA THR A 195 12.52 -14.69 55.82
C THR A 195 13.34 -15.97 55.60
N ASP A 196 14.65 -15.81 55.79
CA ASP A 196 15.55 -16.47 56.76
C ASP A 196 15.32 -17.92 57.26
N GLU A 197 16.46 -18.55 57.58
CA GLU A 197 16.71 -19.80 58.34
C GLU A 197 16.76 -21.07 57.44
N GLU A 198 17.83 -21.87 57.34
CA GLU A 198 19.04 -22.16 58.15
C GLU A 198 20.17 -22.68 57.22
#